data_AF-A0A661U9Y0-F1
#
_entry.id   AF-A0A661U9Y0-F1
#
_cell.length_a   1.000
_cell.length_b   1.000
_cell.length_c   1.000
_cell.angle_alpha   90.00
_cell.angle_beta   90.00
_cell.angle_gamma   90.00
#
_symmetry.space_group_name_H-M   'P 1'
#
loop_
_entity.id
_entity.type
_entity.pdbx_description
1 polymer ?
#
loop_
_entity_poly.entity_id
_entity_poly.type
_entity_poly.pdbx_seq_one_letter_code
_entity_poly.pdbx_strand_id
1 'polypeptide(L)'
;MKDWEAASARVVSNKAAAAGVFLLAILVPGAGHLYLRRRKKALLLASIIIVTFVLGVHLQGKLFTFEKGQSGSETLINSIGSLAGLGSGILYFIAVGFGLAKGQIDQPTFEIGITFLLSAGLFNILAAVDAYRCSIGYDYDAAEAARLQAQKEKKAKKRARRESSRRDKEHK
;
A
#
# COMPACT_ATOMS: atom_id res chain seq x y z
N MET A 1 20.81 -9.85 -21.27
CA MET A 1 19.38 -9.71 -21.61
C MET A 1 18.49 -10.63 -20.75
N LYS A 2 18.99 -11.23 -19.65
CA LYS A 2 18.39 -12.41 -19.01
C LYS A 2 17.99 -12.24 -17.53
N ASP A 3 18.18 -11.06 -16.95
CA ASP A 3 18.16 -10.92 -15.47
C ASP A 3 16.92 -10.16 -14.96
N TRP A 4 16.15 -9.53 -15.86
CA TRP A 4 14.94 -8.78 -15.51
C TRP A 4 13.66 -9.61 -15.69
N GLU A 5 13.69 -10.70 -16.48
CA GLU A 5 12.60 -11.68 -16.54
C GLU A 5 12.44 -12.41 -15.20
N ALA A 6 13.53 -12.60 -14.45
CA ALA A 6 13.50 -13.16 -13.09
C ALA A 6 12.78 -12.25 -12.07
N ALA A 7 12.53 -10.98 -12.41
CA ALA A 7 11.77 -10.04 -11.58
C ALA A 7 10.26 -10.02 -11.92
N SER A 8 9.81 -10.80 -12.91
CA SER A 8 8.38 -10.98 -13.17
C SER A 8 7.77 -11.77 -12.00
N ALA A 9 7.19 -11.05 -11.05
CA ALA A 9 6.40 -11.64 -9.98
C ALA A 9 5.33 -12.55 -10.60
N ARG A 10 4.96 -13.62 -9.88
CA ARG A 10 3.94 -14.57 -10.33
C ARG A 10 2.69 -13.82 -10.77
N VAL A 11 2.46 -13.75 -12.08
CA VAL A 11 1.17 -13.32 -12.62
C VAL A 11 0.21 -14.45 -12.36
N VAL A 12 -0.84 -14.14 -11.64
CA VAL A 12 -1.90 -15.07 -11.33
C VAL A 12 -2.83 -15.11 -12.54
N SER A 13 -2.78 -16.21 -13.28
CA SER A 13 -3.55 -16.39 -14.52
C SER A 13 -5.08 -16.49 -14.29
N ASN A 14 -5.52 -16.91 -13.09
CA ASN A 14 -6.93 -17.10 -12.77
C ASN A 14 -7.50 -15.94 -11.91
N LYS A 15 -8.63 -15.38 -12.34
CA LYS A 15 -9.40 -14.35 -11.63
C LYS A 15 -9.70 -14.72 -10.16
N ALA A 16 -9.99 -15.99 -9.88
CA ALA A 16 -10.28 -16.46 -8.53
C ALA A 16 -9.07 -16.30 -7.58
N ALA A 17 -7.87 -16.59 -8.08
CA ALA A 17 -6.66 -16.44 -7.29
C ALA A 17 -6.26 -14.96 -7.15
N ALA A 18 -6.54 -14.11 -8.16
CA ALA A 18 -6.37 -12.66 -8.04
C ALA A 18 -7.31 -12.06 -6.97
N ALA A 19 -8.57 -12.50 -6.94
CA ALA A 19 -9.51 -12.15 -5.87
C ALA A 19 -9.01 -12.64 -4.50
N GLY A 20 -8.44 -13.85 -4.43
CA GLY A 20 -7.79 -14.36 -3.21
C GLY A 20 -6.66 -13.46 -2.71
N VAL A 21 -5.80 -12.93 -3.61
CA VAL A 21 -4.75 -11.97 -3.23
C VAL A 21 -5.34 -10.69 -2.64
N PHE A 22 -6.40 -10.15 -3.25
CA PHE A 22 -7.10 -8.97 -2.74
C PHE A 22 -7.69 -9.21 -1.35
N LEU A 23 -8.39 -10.34 -1.17
CA LEU A 23 -9.00 -10.70 0.11
C LEU A 23 -7.97 -10.92 1.22
N LEU A 24 -6.82 -11.53 0.90
CA LEU A 24 -5.72 -11.67 1.85
C LEU A 24 -5.15 -10.30 2.24
N ALA A 25 -4.96 -9.41 1.27
CA ALA A 25 -4.43 -8.07 1.51
C ALA A 25 -5.37 -7.19 2.33
N ILE A 26 -6.69 -7.25 2.09
CA ILE A 26 -7.64 -6.46 2.86
C ILE A 26 -7.79 -6.99 4.29
N LEU A 27 -7.70 -8.31 4.49
CA LEU A 27 -7.81 -8.92 5.80
C LEU A 27 -6.57 -8.67 6.67
N VAL A 28 -5.37 -8.85 6.09
CA VAL A 28 -4.11 -8.69 6.81
C VAL A 28 -3.21 -7.72 6.04
N PRO A 29 -2.87 -6.57 6.64
CA PRO A 29 -1.97 -5.61 6.02
C PRO A 29 -0.69 -6.24 5.49
N GLY A 30 -0.44 -6.10 4.18
CA GLY A 30 0.75 -6.62 3.50
C GLY A 30 0.72 -8.11 3.12
N ALA A 31 -0.31 -8.88 3.48
CA ALA A 31 -0.36 -10.32 3.19
C ALA A 31 -0.50 -10.65 1.69
N GLY A 32 -1.22 -9.83 0.91
CA GLY A 32 -1.32 -10.04 -0.54
C GLY A 32 0.03 -9.86 -1.26
N HIS A 33 0.82 -8.86 -0.89
CA HIS A 33 2.18 -8.69 -1.42
C HIS A 33 3.11 -9.81 -0.98
N LEU A 34 2.93 -10.31 0.25
CA LEU A 34 3.70 -11.46 0.73
C LEU A 34 3.39 -12.73 -0.06
N TYR A 35 2.11 -12.97 -0.39
CA TYR A 35 1.67 -14.07 -1.26
C TYR A 35 2.30 -13.98 -2.66
N LEU A 36 2.41 -12.78 -3.22
CA LEU A 36 3.12 -12.52 -4.48
C LEU A 36 4.66 -12.58 -4.36
N ARG A 37 5.20 -13.01 -3.21
CA ARG A 37 6.64 -13.06 -2.87
C ARG A 37 7.35 -11.71 -2.89
N ARG A 38 6.62 -10.60 -2.79
CA ARG A 38 7.16 -9.23 -2.77
C ARG A 38 7.42 -8.76 -1.35
N ARG A 39 8.38 -9.41 -0.68
CA ARG A 39 8.66 -9.20 0.76
C ARG A 39 8.97 -7.75 1.12
N LYS A 40 9.74 -7.03 0.28
CA LYS A 40 10.09 -5.62 0.53
C LYS A 40 8.84 -4.73 0.57
N LYS A 41 7.98 -4.82 -0.45
CA LYS A 41 6.71 -4.07 -0.50
C LYS A 41 5.78 -4.46 0.63
N ALA A 42 5.65 -5.76 0.90
CA ALA A 42 4.83 -6.28 1.99
C ALA A 42 5.23 -5.67 3.34
N LEU A 43 6.52 -5.71 3.67
CA LEU A 43 7.05 -5.15 4.93
C LEU A 43 6.89 -3.64 5.00
N LEU A 44 7.19 -2.90 3.92
CA LEU A 44 7.05 -1.45 3.90
C LEU A 44 5.59 -1.02 4.12
N LEU A 45 4.66 -1.59 3.36
CA LEU A 45 3.23 -1.25 3.46
C LEU A 45 2.65 -1.68 4.81
N ALA A 46 2.95 -2.90 5.27
CA ALA A 46 2.50 -3.35 6.58
C ALA A 46 3.04 -2.45 7.70
N SER A 47 4.32 -2.08 7.64
CA SER A 47 4.93 -1.20 8.65
C SER A 47 4.26 0.17 8.67
N ILE A 48 4.03 0.79 7.50
CA ILE A 48 3.34 2.08 7.41
C ILE A 48 1.94 1.97 8.01
N ILE A 49 1.15 0.99 7.58
CA ILE A 49 -0.24 0.81 8.05
C ILE A 49 -0.28 0.58 9.56
N ILE A 50 0.56 -0.30 10.09
CA ILE A 50 0.62 -0.62 11.52
C ILE A 50 1.04 0.61 12.32
N VAL A 51 2.10 1.31 11.89
CA VAL A 51 2.59 2.51 12.60
C VAL A 51 1.52 3.61 12.58
N THR A 52 0.90 3.88 11.43
CA THR A 52 -0.18 4.86 11.33
C THR A 52 -1.36 4.49 12.24
N PHE A 53 -1.74 3.21 12.28
CA PHE A 53 -2.82 2.74 13.14
C PHE A 53 -2.48 2.87 14.63
N VAL A 54 -1.30 2.41 15.04
CA VAL A 54 -0.82 2.50 16.43
C VAL A 54 -0.72 3.94 16.89
N LEU A 55 -0.24 4.85 16.03
CA LEU A 55 -0.25 6.29 16.32
C LEU A 55 -1.68 6.81 16.50
N GLY A 56 -2.62 6.41 15.65
CA GLY A 56 -4.02 6.78 15.80
C GLY A 56 -4.64 6.34 17.13
N VAL A 57 -4.33 5.11 17.56
CA VAL A 57 -4.71 4.59 18.89
C VAL A 57 -4.02 5.38 20.01
N HIS A 58 -2.72 5.64 19.88
CA HIS A 58 -1.93 6.34 20.90
C HIS A 58 -2.38 7.80 21.10
N LEU A 59 -2.80 8.45 20.02
CA LEU A 59 -3.41 9.79 20.03
C LEU A 59 -4.87 9.80 20.50
N GLN A 60 -5.35 8.66 21.00
CA GLN A 60 -6.68 8.47 21.58
C GLN A 60 -7.81 8.75 20.59
N GLY A 61 -7.58 8.43 19.32
CA GLY A 61 -8.62 8.48 18.29
C GLY A 61 -9.76 7.49 18.56
N LYS A 62 -10.93 7.80 18.01
CA LYS A 62 -12.10 6.92 18.03
C LYS A 62 -12.17 6.07 16.76
N LEU A 63 -12.29 4.76 16.93
CA LEU A 63 -12.81 3.90 15.86
C LEU A 63 -14.34 3.96 15.85
N PHE A 64 -14.88 4.27 14.68
CA PHE A 64 -16.32 4.25 14.45
C PHE A 64 -16.81 2.80 14.36
N THR A 65 -17.98 2.56 14.93
CA THR A 65 -18.68 1.26 14.91
C THR A 65 -20.11 1.48 14.47
N PHE A 66 -20.70 0.49 13.79
CA PHE A 66 -22.10 0.55 13.37
C PHE A 66 -23.03 0.52 14.59
N GLU A 67 -23.36 1.70 15.12
CA GLU A 67 -24.31 1.87 16.21
C GLU A 67 -25.74 1.98 15.65
N LYS A 68 -26.65 1.14 16.16
CA LYS A 68 -28.07 1.22 15.85
C LYS A 68 -28.72 2.20 16.82
N GLY A 69 -29.23 3.34 16.35
CA GLY A 69 -29.95 4.30 17.18
C GLY A 69 -29.63 5.78 16.93
N GLN A 70 -28.65 6.09 16.08
CA GLN A 70 -28.37 7.46 15.65
C GLN A 70 -29.35 7.89 14.54
N SER A 71 -29.79 9.15 14.60
CA SER A 71 -30.76 9.73 13.65
C SER A 71 -30.11 10.85 12.82
N GLY A 72 -30.35 10.83 11.52
CA GLY A 72 -29.92 11.90 10.60
C GLY A 72 -28.47 11.78 10.10
N SER A 73 -27.75 12.90 10.10
CA SER A 73 -26.39 13.02 9.51
C SER A 73 -25.32 12.21 10.27
N GLU A 74 -25.48 12.02 11.57
CA GLU A 74 -24.52 11.29 12.42
C GLU A 74 -24.36 9.83 12.01
N THR A 75 -25.46 9.19 11.61
CA THR A 75 -25.47 7.80 11.12
C THR A 75 -24.62 7.66 9.86
N LEU A 76 -24.64 8.65 8.98
CA LEU A 76 -23.86 8.64 7.73
C LEU A 76 -22.36 8.73 8.04
N ILE A 77 -21.96 9.67 8.90
CA ILE A 77 -20.56 9.86 9.30
C ILE A 77 -20.03 8.60 10.00
N ASN A 78 -20.79 8.06 10.95
CA ASN A 78 -20.40 6.86 11.70
C ASN A 78 -20.31 5.63 10.79
N SER A 79 -21.21 5.50 9.80
CA SER A 79 -21.17 4.40 8.83
C SER A 79 -19.96 4.48 7.90
N ILE A 80 -19.65 5.67 7.36
CA ILE A 80 -18.48 5.88 6.51
C ILE A 80 -17.19 5.68 7.30
N GLY A 81 -17.12 6.22 8.51
CA GLY A 81 -15.99 6.04 9.42
C GLY A 81 -15.80 4.56 9.78
N SER A 82 -16.88 3.82 10.02
CA SER A 82 -16.83 2.38 10.30
C SER A 82 -16.33 1.61 9.09
N LEU A 83 -16.77 1.97 7.88
CA LEU A 83 -16.33 1.35 6.64
C LEU A 83 -14.84 1.60 6.37
N ALA A 84 -14.37 2.83 6.59
CA ALA A 84 -12.96 3.17 6.50
C ALA A 84 -12.13 2.42 7.56
N GLY A 85 -12.63 2.35 8.80
CA GLY A 85 -12.02 1.59 9.90
C GLY A 85 -11.89 0.10 9.57
N LEU A 86 -12.95 -0.53 9.06
CA LEU A 86 -12.93 -1.92 8.57
C LEU A 86 -11.88 -2.15 7.48
N GLY A 87 -11.58 -1.11 6.70
CA GLY A 87 -10.49 -1.12 5.73
C GLY A 87 -9.15 -1.50 6.33
N SER A 88 -8.90 -1.27 7.62
CA SER A 88 -7.66 -1.66 8.32
C SER A 88 -7.54 -3.18 8.59
N GLY A 89 -8.57 -3.96 8.24
CA GLY A 89 -8.56 -5.40 8.32
C GLY A 89 -8.53 -5.90 9.77
N ILE A 90 -7.62 -6.84 10.05
CA ILE A 90 -7.47 -7.45 11.38
C ILE A 90 -7.19 -6.44 12.50
N LEU A 91 -6.56 -5.30 12.18
CA LEU A 91 -6.26 -4.24 13.15
C LEU A 91 -7.54 -3.64 13.74
N TYR A 92 -8.59 -3.47 12.93
CA TYR A 92 -9.90 -3.01 13.39
C TYR A 92 -10.48 -3.97 14.43
N PHE A 93 -10.53 -5.25 14.12
CA PHE A 93 -11.11 -6.27 15.00
C PHE A 93 -10.33 -6.39 16.31
N ILE A 94 -9.00 -6.30 16.27
CA ILE A 94 -8.15 -6.27 17.48
C ILE A 94 -8.51 -5.03 18.31
N ALA A 95 -8.51 -3.84 17.71
CA ALA A 95 -8.76 -2.60 18.45
C ALA A 95 -10.17 -2.53 19.04
N VAL A 96 -11.19 -3.01 18.32
CA VAL A 96 -12.57 -3.09 18.83
C VAL A 96 -12.68 -4.16 19.93
N GLY A 97 -12.12 -5.35 19.72
CA GLY A 97 -12.19 -6.46 20.66
C GLY A 97 -11.51 -6.17 22.01
N PHE A 98 -10.39 -5.44 21.98
CA PHE A 98 -9.67 -5.00 23.18
C PHE A 98 -10.10 -3.60 23.67
N GLY A 99 -10.98 -2.91 22.95
CA GLY A 99 -11.44 -1.57 23.31
C GLY A 99 -10.34 -0.50 23.31
N LEU A 100 -9.35 -0.62 22.43
CA LEU A 100 -8.15 0.23 22.37
C LEU A 100 -8.41 1.63 21.77
N ALA A 101 -9.49 1.81 21.00
CA ALA A 101 -9.79 3.06 20.29
C ALA A 101 -11.20 3.58 20.59
N LYS A 102 -11.56 3.67 21.88
CA LYS A 102 -12.87 4.20 22.32
C LYS A 102 -13.01 5.70 22.09
N GLY A 103 -11.90 6.41 21.98
CA GLY A 103 -11.85 7.86 21.83
C GLY A 103 -11.92 8.61 23.17
N GLN A 104 -11.11 9.66 23.30
CA GLN A 104 -11.16 10.61 24.41
C GLN A 104 -11.34 12.03 23.86
N ILE A 105 -12.57 12.55 23.91
CA ILE A 105 -12.94 13.83 23.26
C ILE A 105 -12.27 15.04 23.92
N ASP A 106 -11.88 14.90 25.19
CA ASP A 106 -11.20 15.89 26.01
C ASP A 106 -9.75 16.16 25.59
N GLN A 107 -9.22 15.36 24.68
CA GLN A 107 -7.80 15.37 24.33
C GLN A 107 -7.57 16.14 23.04
N PRO A 108 -6.63 17.11 23.00
CA PRO A 108 -6.38 17.92 21.80
C PRO A 108 -5.99 17.10 20.57
N THR A 109 -5.46 15.89 20.79
CA THR A 109 -5.02 14.99 19.72
C THR A 109 -6.13 14.10 19.16
N PHE A 110 -7.33 14.14 19.74
CA PHE A 110 -8.44 13.26 19.42
C PHE A 110 -8.77 13.20 17.92
N GLU A 111 -8.98 14.36 17.29
CA GLU A 111 -9.34 14.47 15.87
C GLU A 111 -8.19 14.01 14.95
N ILE A 112 -6.95 14.28 15.37
CA ILE A 112 -5.75 13.81 14.69
C ILE A 112 -5.69 12.27 14.78
N GLY A 113 -5.95 11.70 15.95
CA GLY A 113 -6.00 10.26 16.16
C GLY A 113 -7.03 9.57 15.26
N ILE A 114 -8.23 10.13 15.15
CA ILE A 114 -9.26 9.64 14.21
C ILE A 114 -8.72 9.66 12.79
N THR A 115 -8.10 10.77 12.37
CA THR A 115 -7.56 10.91 11.01
C THR A 115 -6.51 9.83 10.71
N PHE A 116 -5.63 9.53 11.67
CA PHE A 116 -4.65 8.44 11.53
C PHE A 116 -5.32 7.06 11.41
N LEU A 117 -6.32 6.77 12.25
CA LEU A 117 -7.05 5.50 12.20
C LEU A 117 -7.76 5.29 10.85
N LEU A 118 -8.45 6.32 10.36
CA LEU A 118 -9.13 6.28 9.05
C LEU A 118 -8.11 6.17 7.90
N SER A 119 -7.00 6.90 7.98
CA SER A 119 -5.93 6.85 6.98
C SER A 119 -5.29 5.46 6.91
N ALA A 120 -5.07 4.81 8.05
CA ALA A 120 -4.54 3.45 8.10
C ALA A 120 -5.47 2.46 7.36
N GLY A 121 -6.79 2.61 7.54
CA GLY A 121 -7.77 1.80 6.82
C GLY A 121 -7.75 2.05 5.31
N LEU A 122 -7.68 3.32 4.90
CA LEU A 122 -7.57 3.68 3.49
C LEU A 122 -6.26 3.17 2.84
N PHE A 123 -5.14 3.29 3.55
CA PHE A 123 -3.85 2.77 3.08
C PHE A 123 -3.87 1.25 2.89
N ASN A 124 -4.57 0.51 3.75
CA ASN A 124 -4.71 -0.92 3.58
C ASN A 124 -5.59 -1.29 2.36
N ILE A 125 -6.66 -0.53 2.10
CA ILE A 125 -7.46 -0.70 0.87
C ILE A 125 -6.59 -0.43 -0.37
N LEU A 126 -5.80 0.64 -0.36
CA LEU A 126 -4.88 0.96 -1.47
C LEU A 126 -3.83 -0.13 -1.66
N ALA A 127 -3.27 -0.66 -0.57
CA ALA A 127 -2.35 -1.80 -0.61
C ALA A 127 -3.03 -3.04 -1.20
N ALA A 128 -4.29 -3.32 -0.84
CA ALA A 128 -5.04 -4.44 -1.40
C ALA A 128 -5.27 -4.29 -2.91
N VAL A 129 -5.65 -3.09 -3.37
CA VAL A 129 -5.79 -2.79 -4.80
C VAL A 129 -4.45 -2.91 -5.54
N ASP A 130 -3.36 -2.42 -4.95
CA ASP A 130 -2.02 -2.59 -5.53
C ASP A 130 -1.63 -4.07 -5.64
N ALA A 131 -1.87 -4.87 -4.60
CA ALA A 131 -1.63 -6.31 -4.62
C ALA A 131 -2.45 -7.01 -5.72
N TYR A 132 -3.73 -6.65 -5.88
CA TYR A 132 -4.59 -7.15 -6.94
C TYR A 132 -4.02 -6.80 -8.33
N ARG A 133 -3.68 -5.52 -8.56
CA ARG A 133 -3.09 -5.06 -9.83
C ARG A 133 -1.78 -5.77 -10.14
N CYS A 134 -0.93 -5.96 -9.14
CA CYS A 134 0.30 -6.73 -9.26
C CYS A 134 0.03 -8.19 -9.63
N SER A 135 -1.02 -8.80 -9.07
CA SER A 135 -1.38 -10.19 -9.36
C SER A 135 -1.81 -10.41 -10.81
N ILE A 136 -2.42 -9.41 -11.44
CA ILE A 136 -2.86 -9.46 -12.86
C ILE A 136 -1.81 -8.88 -13.83
N GLY A 137 -0.61 -8.53 -13.35
CA GLY A 137 0.53 -8.13 -14.19
C GLY A 137 0.77 -6.62 -14.33
N TYR A 138 0.01 -5.76 -13.66
CA TYR A 138 0.27 -4.30 -13.66
C TYR A 138 1.23 -3.90 -12.54
N ASP A 139 2.51 -4.30 -12.66
CA ASP A 139 3.54 -3.85 -11.73
C ASP A 139 4.25 -2.57 -12.20
N TYR A 140 3.90 -1.44 -11.59
CA TYR A 140 4.49 -0.15 -11.93
C TYR A 140 6.00 -0.09 -11.65
N ASP A 141 6.45 -0.63 -10.51
CA ASP A 141 7.85 -0.51 -10.09
C ASP A 141 8.79 -1.29 -11.00
N ALA A 142 8.37 -2.48 -11.46
CA ALA A 142 9.13 -3.24 -12.44
C ALA A 142 9.19 -2.51 -13.80
N ALA A 143 8.06 -1.94 -14.24
CA ALA A 143 8.01 -1.17 -15.48
C ALA A 143 8.91 0.08 -15.42
N GLU A 144 8.95 0.76 -14.27
CA GLU A 144 9.81 1.92 -14.05
C GLU A 144 11.29 1.53 -13.99
N ALA A 145 11.65 0.47 -13.27
CA ALA A 145 13.03 -0.03 -13.21
C ALA A 145 13.58 -0.37 -14.60
N ALA A 146 12.77 -1.02 -15.45
CA ALA A 146 13.14 -1.33 -16.83
C ALA A 146 13.31 -0.05 -17.68
N ARG A 147 12.43 0.94 -17.53
CA ARG A 147 12.55 2.24 -18.21
C ARG A 147 13.83 2.98 -17.81
N LEU A 148 14.18 2.97 -16.52
CA LEU A 148 15.40 3.60 -16.01
C LEU A 148 16.66 2.91 -16.53
N GLN A 149 16.68 1.58 -16.58
CA GLN A 149 17.78 0.82 -17.16
C GLN A 149 17.95 1.13 -18.66
N ALA A 150 16.87 1.11 -19.43
CA ALA A 150 16.90 1.45 -20.85
C ALA A 150 17.38 2.89 -21.10
N GLN A 151 16.99 3.84 -20.25
CA GLN A 151 17.50 5.22 -20.31
C GLN A 151 19.00 5.30 -19.99
N LYS A 152 19.47 4.60 -18.95
CA LYS A 152 20.90 4.54 -18.60
C LYS A 152 21.73 3.94 -19.75
N GLU A 153 21.26 2.87 -20.37
CA GLU A 153 21.93 2.24 -21.52
C GLU A 153 21.97 3.17 -22.75
N LYS A 154 20.87 3.84 -23.09
CA LYS A 154 20.85 4.84 -24.17
C LYS A 154 21.81 6.00 -23.90
N LYS A 155 21.87 6.50 -22.66
CA LYS A 155 22.83 7.54 -22.25
C LYS A 155 24.26 7.04 -22.36
N ALA A 156 24.55 5.80 -21.95
CA ALA A 156 25.88 5.20 -22.05
C ALA A 156 26.33 5.04 -23.52
N LYS A 157 25.48 4.49 -24.39
CA LYS A 157 25.76 4.38 -25.84
C LYS A 157 26.02 5.73 -26.48
N LYS A 158 25.25 6.76 -26.11
CA LYS A 158 25.45 8.13 -26.61
C LYS A 158 26.79 8.73 -26.15
N ARG A 159 27.23 8.46 -24.91
CA ARG A 159 28.54 8.89 -24.40
C ARG A 159 29.67 8.17 -25.14
N ALA A 160 29.60 6.85 -25.27
CA ALA A 160 30.58 6.06 -26.00
C ALA A 160 30.74 6.51 -27.47
N ARG A 161 29.63 6.81 -28.17
CA ARG A 161 29.67 7.36 -29.54
C ARG A 161 30.32 8.75 -29.61
N ARG A 162 30.13 9.60 -28.59
CA ARG A 162 30.78 10.93 -28.54
C ARG A 162 32.29 10.81 -28.30
N GLU A 163 32.71 9.85 -27.48
CA GLU A 163 34.12 9.60 -27.20
C GLU A 163 34.83 8.95 -28.38
N SER A 164 34.18 8.03 -29.11
CA SER A 164 34.74 7.48 -30.35
C SER A 164 34.89 8.57 -31.42
N SER A 165 33.86 9.40 -31.63
CA SER A 165 33.94 10.54 -32.55
C SER A 165 34.92 11.64 -32.13
N ARG A 166 35.35 11.68 -30.86
CA ARG A 166 36.43 12.57 -30.40
C ARG A 166 37.80 11.98 -30.72
N ARG A 167 38.03 10.70 -30.39
CA ARG A 167 39.28 10.00 -30.72
C ARG A 167 39.57 9.98 -32.22
N ASP A 168 38.55 9.76 -33.06
CA ASP A 168 38.72 9.77 -34.52
C ASP A 168 39.13 11.14 -35.07
N LYS A 169 38.87 12.23 -34.32
CA LYS A 169 39.29 13.59 -34.68
C LYS A 169 40.69 13.94 -34.18
N GLU A 170 41.17 13.29 -33.13
CA GLU A 170 42.52 13.52 -32.56
C GLU A 170 43.61 12.77 -33.35
N HIS A 171 43.25 11.72 -34.09
CA HIS A 171 44.16 10.93 -34.93
C HIS A 171 44.21 11.35 -36.41
N LYS A 172 43.58 12.48 -36.79
CA LYS A 172 43.66 13.09 -38.12
C LYS A 172 44.39 14.42 -38.05
#